data_AF-A0A6F8TZF8-F1
#
_entry.id   AF-A0A6F8TZF8-F1
#
_cell.length_a   1.000
_cell.length_b   1.000
_cell.length_c   1.000
_cell.angle_alpha   90.00
_cell.angle_beta   90.00
_cell.angle_gamma   90.00
#
_symmetry.space_group_name_H-M   'P 1'
#
loop_
_entity.id
_entity.type
_entity.pdbx_description
1 polymer ?
#
loop_
_entity_poly.entity_id
_entity_poly.type
_entity_poly.pdbx_seq_one_letter_code
_entity_poly.pdbx_strand_id
1 'polypeptide(L)'
;MREALERMPISRLREVAKESSADHHPDAPRVFVSRVLDMEVERRTWYAHENPGYQPFSSTAKLGEHPGGGTAAADPLVIAYDRGIRIHAAHEEARQFIDYARLTPRNLLAALLQAAKTDRRVNGPWGKSYDQIAADIGPYAQRLGFSPGIMSGKRMVCYDMIEHDSGWCEVVEAEHVVPLFRNGQAIKDAAKQARVQLLLLAQH
;
A
#
# COMPACT_ATOMS: atom_id res chain seq x y z
N MET A 1 22.95 -14.26 9.19
CA MET A 1 21.98 -13.98 10.27
C MET A 1 20.69 -13.35 9.75
N ARG A 2 20.75 -12.23 9.03
CA ARG A 2 19.57 -11.61 8.41
C ARG A 2 18.74 -12.57 7.53
N GLU A 3 19.40 -13.38 6.71
CA GLU A 3 18.76 -14.40 5.88
C GLU A 3 17.98 -15.45 6.69
N ALA A 4 18.40 -15.76 7.92
CA ALA A 4 17.68 -16.67 8.81
C ALA A 4 16.40 -16.01 9.36
N LEU A 5 16.44 -14.71 9.67
CA LEU A 5 15.26 -13.94 10.08
C LEU A 5 14.24 -13.80 8.94
N GLU A 6 14.71 -13.64 7.70
CA GLU A 6 13.86 -13.52 6.52
C GLU A 6 13.10 -14.83 6.20
N ARG A 7 13.65 -15.99 6.56
CA ARG A 7 13.02 -17.31 6.37
C ARG A 7 12.15 -17.75 7.55
N MET A 8 12.16 -17.02 8.66
CA MET A 8 11.43 -17.35 9.88
C MET A 8 9.90 -17.23 9.68
N PRO A 9 9.05 -18.02 10.34
CA PRO A 9 7.61 -17.76 10.37
C PRO A 9 7.30 -16.37 10.96
N ILE A 10 6.27 -15.68 10.46
CA ILE A 10 5.99 -14.29 10.84
C ILE A 10 5.70 -14.13 12.34
N SER A 11 5.00 -15.09 12.93
CA SER A 11 4.68 -15.14 14.36
C SER A 11 5.94 -15.25 15.22
N ARG A 12 6.85 -16.17 14.85
CA ARG A 12 8.12 -16.34 15.54
C ARG A 12 9.02 -15.11 15.36
N LEU A 13 9.02 -14.53 14.16
CA LEU A 13 9.77 -13.30 13.89
C LEU A 13 9.25 -12.12 14.73
N ARG A 14 7.94 -12.04 14.96
CA ARG A 14 7.32 -11.07 15.87
C ARG A 14 7.79 -11.24 17.29
N GLU A 15 7.87 -12.48 17.80
CA GLU A 15 8.40 -12.75 19.15
C GLU A 15 9.86 -12.32 19.29
N VAL A 16 10.70 -12.67 18.31
CA VAL A 16 12.14 -12.31 18.30
C VAL A 16 12.34 -10.80 18.11
N ALA A 17 11.37 -10.09 17.54
CA ALA A 17 11.41 -8.63 17.42
C ALA A 17 11.22 -7.91 18.77
N LYS A 18 10.49 -8.49 19.72
CA LYS A 18 10.25 -7.87 21.02
C LYS A 18 11.52 -7.77 21.84
N GLU A 19 11.76 -6.61 22.45
CA GLU A 19 12.93 -6.38 23.31
C GLU A 19 12.88 -7.22 24.60
N SER A 20 11.68 -7.59 25.03
CA SER A 20 11.44 -8.46 26.19
C SER A 20 11.72 -9.94 25.93
N SER A 21 11.97 -10.34 24.68
CA SER A 21 12.22 -11.74 24.32
C SER A 21 13.63 -12.17 24.69
N ALA A 22 13.77 -13.36 25.28
CA ALA A 22 15.09 -13.94 25.57
C ALA A 22 15.93 -14.16 24.29
N ASP A 23 15.27 -14.38 23.16
CA ASP A 23 15.89 -14.58 21.86
C ASP A 23 15.97 -13.29 21.04
N HIS A 24 15.80 -12.12 21.65
CA HIS A 24 15.75 -10.84 20.94
C HIS A 24 16.96 -10.63 20.02
N HIS A 25 16.69 -10.20 18.78
CA HIS A 25 17.74 -9.79 17.84
C HIS A 25 17.49 -8.35 17.35
N PRO A 26 18.51 -7.47 17.35
CA PRO A 26 18.33 -6.04 17.04
C PRO A 26 17.81 -5.76 15.63
N ASP A 27 18.11 -6.63 14.66
CA ASP A 27 17.58 -6.50 13.29
C ASP A 27 16.19 -7.13 13.07
N ALA A 28 15.68 -7.93 14.02
CA ALA A 28 14.40 -8.62 13.86
C ALA A 28 13.21 -7.66 13.69
N PRO A 29 13.09 -6.53 14.42
CA PRO A 29 12.03 -5.55 14.18
C PRO A 29 12.02 -5.02 12.75
N ARG A 30 13.20 -4.76 12.18
CA ARG A 30 13.33 -4.24 10.81
C ARG A 30 12.89 -5.25 9.77
N VAL A 31 13.32 -6.50 9.93
CA VAL A 31 12.93 -7.60 9.04
C VAL A 31 11.43 -7.88 9.18
N PHE A 32 10.91 -7.90 10.41
CA PHE A 32 9.50 -8.08 10.70
C PHE A 32 8.64 -7.02 10.01
N VAL A 33 8.91 -5.73 10.25
CA VAL A 33 8.16 -4.61 9.65
C VAL A 33 8.24 -4.62 8.13
N SER A 34 9.42 -4.94 7.54
CA SER A 34 9.54 -5.06 6.08
C SER A 34 8.61 -6.14 5.55
N ARG A 35 8.66 -7.33 6.14
CA ARG A 35 7.85 -8.47 5.70
C ARG A 35 6.36 -8.24 5.90
N VAL A 36 5.96 -7.63 7.01
CA VAL A 36 4.55 -7.25 7.24
C VAL A 36 4.04 -6.30 6.16
N LEU A 37 4.84 -5.30 5.76
CA LEU A 37 4.46 -4.38 4.70
C LEU A 37 4.42 -5.07 3.32
N ASP A 38 5.38 -5.94 3.02
CA ASP A 38 5.41 -6.71 1.78
C ASP A 38 4.19 -7.64 1.67
N MET A 39 3.86 -8.34 2.76
CA MET A 39 2.68 -9.21 2.85
C MET A 39 1.37 -8.42 2.72
N GLU A 40 1.29 -7.21 3.27
CA GLU A 40 0.09 -6.37 3.11
C GLU A 40 -0.05 -5.83 1.68
N VAL A 41 1.06 -5.50 1.02
CA VAL A 41 1.05 -5.15 -0.41
C VAL A 41 0.62 -6.35 -1.24
N GLU A 42 1.19 -7.54 -1.00
CA GLU A 42 0.79 -8.78 -1.67
C GLU A 42 -0.70 -9.02 -1.49
N ARG A 43 -1.21 -8.98 -0.25
CA ARG A 43 -2.64 -9.12 0.06
C ARG A 43 -3.50 -8.13 -0.73
N ARG A 44 -3.16 -6.84 -0.73
CA ARG A 44 -3.96 -5.80 -1.40
C ARG A 44 -3.91 -5.85 -2.91
N THR A 45 -2.77 -6.21 -3.48
CA THR A 45 -2.55 -6.21 -4.94
C THR A 45 -2.96 -7.53 -5.58
N TRP A 46 -2.82 -8.66 -4.88
CA TRP A 46 -3.31 -9.96 -5.34
C TRP A 46 -4.84 -10.01 -5.37
N TYR A 47 -5.49 -9.37 -4.39
CA TYR A 47 -6.94 -9.16 -4.42
C TYR A 47 -7.40 -8.31 -5.62
N ALA A 48 -6.53 -7.63 -6.37
CA ALA A 48 -6.93 -6.93 -7.60
C ALA A 48 -7.48 -7.87 -8.69
N HIS A 49 -7.22 -9.19 -8.61
CA HIS A 49 -7.85 -10.18 -9.49
C HIS A 49 -9.30 -10.52 -9.08
N GLU A 50 -9.68 -10.23 -7.84
CA GLU A 50 -11.02 -10.50 -7.28
C GLU A 50 -11.75 -9.24 -6.79
N ASN A 51 -11.12 -8.07 -6.86
CA ASN A 51 -11.66 -6.83 -6.31
C ASN A 51 -12.87 -6.41 -7.17
N PRO A 52 -14.10 -6.43 -6.63
CA PRO A 52 -15.31 -6.16 -7.41
C PRO A 52 -15.37 -4.74 -8.01
N GLY A 53 -14.44 -3.84 -7.64
CA GLY A 53 -14.40 -2.45 -8.07
C GLY A 53 -13.20 -2.03 -8.91
N TYR A 54 -12.22 -2.91 -9.18
CA TYR A 54 -11.09 -2.60 -10.07
C TYR A 54 -10.73 -3.83 -10.91
N GLN A 55 -11.55 -4.09 -11.92
CA GLN A 55 -11.17 -4.94 -13.04
C GLN A 55 -10.89 -4.01 -14.23
N PRO A 56 -9.70 -4.04 -14.86
CA PRO A 56 -9.44 -3.31 -16.11
C PRO A 56 -10.22 -3.90 -17.31
N PHE A 57 -10.97 -4.98 -17.07
CA PHE A 57 -11.97 -5.56 -17.94
C PHE A 57 -13.33 -5.44 -17.26
N SER A 58 -14.38 -5.21 -18.05
CA SER A 58 -15.76 -5.17 -17.55
C SER A 58 -16.10 -6.41 -16.72
N SER A 59 -16.95 -6.29 -15.70
CA SER A 59 -17.57 -7.44 -15.03
C SER A 59 -18.37 -8.33 -16.00
N THR A 60 -18.69 -7.82 -17.20
CA THR A 60 -19.26 -8.57 -18.32
C THR A 60 -18.24 -9.21 -19.25
N ALA A 61 -16.92 -8.99 -19.07
CA ALA A 61 -15.89 -9.61 -19.91
C ALA A 61 -15.78 -11.13 -19.68
N LYS A 62 -16.35 -11.64 -18.58
CA LYS A 62 -16.55 -13.08 -18.32
C LYS A 62 -17.98 -13.55 -18.58
N LEU A 63 -18.86 -12.69 -19.12
CA LEU A 63 -20.22 -13.06 -19.49
C LEU A 63 -20.19 -13.85 -20.81
N GLY A 64 -19.82 -15.12 -20.71
CA GLY A 64 -19.70 -16.03 -21.86
C GLY A 64 -18.67 -17.15 -21.68
N GLU A 65 -17.79 -17.06 -20.68
CA GLU A 65 -16.95 -18.20 -20.31
C GLU A 65 -17.79 -19.17 -19.48
N HIS A 66 -18.12 -20.31 -20.08
CA HIS A 66 -18.76 -21.42 -19.39
C HIS A 66 -17.98 -21.79 -18.11
N PRO A 67 -18.66 -22.07 -16.99
CA PRO A 67 -17.99 -22.53 -15.78
C PRO A 67 -17.42 -23.94 -16.03
N GLY A 68 -16.12 -23.99 -16.31
CA GLY A 68 -15.37 -25.22 -16.57
C GLY A 68 -14.89 -25.32 -18.02
N GLY A 69 -13.60 -25.13 -18.25
CA GLY A 69 -13.07 -25.30 -19.61
C GLY A 69 -11.61 -24.88 -19.83
N GLY A 70 -10.68 -25.36 -19.01
CA GLY A 70 -9.27 -25.40 -19.37
C GLY A 70 -8.68 -26.72 -18.89
N THR A 71 -8.44 -27.67 -19.80
CA THR A 71 -7.90 -29.01 -19.51
C THR A 71 -6.38 -29.04 -19.37
N ALA A 72 -5.73 -27.88 -19.17
CA ALA A 72 -4.37 -27.89 -18.65
C ALA A 72 -4.44 -28.40 -17.22
N ALA A 73 -3.67 -29.43 -16.88
CA ALA A 73 -3.53 -29.86 -15.49
C ALA A 73 -3.06 -28.66 -14.68
N ALA A 74 -4.01 -27.98 -14.00
CA ALA A 74 -3.67 -26.96 -13.05
C ALA A 74 -2.79 -27.64 -12.01
N ASP A 75 -1.56 -27.12 -11.88
CA ASP A 75 -0.57 -27.62 -10.93
C ASP A 75 -1.27 -27.88 -9.58
N PRO A 76 -1.09 -29.03 -8.91
CA PRO A 76 -1.65 -29.27 -7.59
C PRO A 76 -1.44 -28.11 -6.61
N LEU A 77 -0.35 -27.33 -6.76
CA LEU A 77 -0.13 -26.07 -6.05
C LEU A 77 -1.17 -25.00 -6.39
N VAL A 78 -1.51 -24.81 -7.66
CA VAL A 78 -2.55 -23.85 -8.12
C VAL A 78 -3.92 -24.27 -7.62
N ILE A 79 -4.25 -25.57 -7.61
CA ILE A 79 -5.53 -26.06 -7.07
C ILE A 79 -5.59 -25.91 -5.55
N ALA A 80 -4.49 -26.14 -4.83
CA ALA A 80 -4.41 -25.92 -3.39
C ALA A 80 -4.46 -24.41 -3.03
N TYR A 81 -3.86 -23.58 -3.88
CA TYR A 81 -3.85 -22.12 -3.81
C TYR A 81 -5.27 -21.54 -4.05
N ASP A 82 -6.01 -22.08 -5.03
CA ASP A 82 -7.40 -21.69 -5.32
C ASP A 82 -8.41 -22.20 -4.27
N ARG A 83 -8.15 -23.35 -3.62
CA ARG A 83 -9.06 -23.99 -2.65
C ARG A 83 -9.06 -23.40 -1.22
N GLY A 84 -8.36 -22.31 -0.95
CA GLY A 84 -8.48 -21.62 0.34
C GLY A 84 -7.21 -21.55 1.20
N ILE A 85 -6.02 -21.85 0.66
CA ILE A 85 -4.74 -21.34 1.21
C ILE A 85 -4.57 -19.83 0.90
N ARG A 86 -5.68 -19.17 0.51
CA ARG A 86 -5.80 -17.81 -0.04
C ARG A 86 -5.61 -16.70 1.02
N ILE A 87 -5.76 -17.04 2.31
CA ILE A 87 -5.49 -16.18 3.47
C ILE A 87 -4.77 -17.05 4.50
N HIS A 88 -3.47 -17.26 4.33
CA HIS A 88 -2.68 -17.92 5.36
C HIS A 88 -2.72 -17.08 6.64
N ALA A 89 -2.76 -17.69 7.81
CA ALA A 89 -2.78 -17.02 9.12
C ALA A 89 -1.75 -15.88 9.27
N ALA A 90 -0.65 -15.97 8.52
CA ALA A 90 0.41 -14.98 8.49
C ALA A 90 0.00 -13.64 7.82
N HIS A 91 -0.83 -13.67 6.77
CA HIS A 91 -1.39 -12.46 6.15
C HIS A 91 -2.39 -11.76 7.06
N GLU A 92 -3.20 -12.56 7.77
CA GLU A 92 -4.15 -12.03 8.75
C GLU A 92 -3.41 -11.44 9.96
N GLU A 93 -2.34 -12.08 10.44
CA GLU A 93 -1.48 -11.52 11.49
C GLU A 93 -0.83 -10.19 11.06
N ALA A 94 -0.32 -10.12 9.82
CA ALA A 94 0.24 -8.90 9.26
C ALA A 94 -0.82 -7.77 9.18
N ARG A 95 -2.03 -8.09 8.71
CA ARG A 95 -3.17 -7.15 8.67
C ARG A 95 -3.52 -6.64 10.06
N GLN A 96 -3.68 -7.54 11.03
CA GLN A 96 -4.00 -7.19 12.41
C GLN A 96 -2.93 -6.31 13.05
N PHE A 97 -1.65 -6.56 12.77
CA PHE A 97 -0.56 -5.71 13.26
C PHE A 97 -0.64 -4.29 12.68
N ILE A 98 -0.90 -4.14 11.38
CA ILE A 98 -1.06 -2.84 10.72
C ILE A 98 -2.28 -2.09 11.27
N ASP A 99 -3.40 -2.79 11.45
CA ASP A 99 -4.63 -2.22 12.02
C ASP A 99 -4.39 -1.75 13.47
N TYR A 100 -3.66 -2.54 14.26
CA TYR A 100 -3.27 -2.19 15.63
C TYR A 100 -2.31 -0.99 15.68
N ALA A 101 -1.46 -0.83 14.67
CA ALA A 101 -0.55 0.32 14.58
C ALA A 101 -1.27 1.66 14.41
N ARG A 102 -2.55 1.68 14.01
CA ARG A 102 -3.37 2.90 13.85
C ARG A 102 -2.66 3.99 13.04
N LEU A 103 -1.96 3.59 11.98
CA LEU A 103 -1.33 4.53 11.05
C LEU A 103 -2.40 5.43 10.43
N THR A 104 -2.08 6.71 10.25
CA THR A 104 -2.96 7.59 9.47
C THR A 104 -3.05 7.05 8.03
N PRO A 105 -4.20 7.21 7.34
CA PRO A 105 -4.36 6.69 5.97
C PRO A 105 -3.23 7.16 5.04
N ARG A 106 -2.82 8.43 5.18
CA ARG A 106 -1.69 9.01 4.42
C ARG A 106 -0.37 8.28 4.68
N ASN A 107 -0.04 8.02 5.94
CA ASN A 107 1.22 7.35 6.30
C ASN A 107 1.20 5.87 5.91
N LEU A 108 0.06 5.19 6.07
CA LEU A 108 -0.13 3.82 5.59
C LEU A 108 0.06 3.72 4.08
N LEU A 109 -0.60 4.59 3.30
CA LEU A 109 -0.44 4.62 1.86
C LEU A 109 1.02 4.85 1.47
N ALA A 110 1.71 5.79 2.11
CA ALA A 110 3.12 6.04 1.84
C ALA A 110 4.02 4.82 2.12
N ALA A 111 3.78 4.12 3.23
CA ALA A 111 4.52 2.90 3.57
C ALA A 111 4.28 1.78 2.53
N LEU A 112 3.03 1.60 2.11
CA LEU A 112 2.66 0.60 1.10
C LEU A 112 3.21 0.97 -0.29
N LEU A 113 3.22 2.25 -0.67
CA LEU A 113 3.87 2.71 -1.90
C LEU A 113 5.37 2.41 -1.90
N GLN A 114 6.03 2.60 -0.75
CA GLN A 114 7.45 2.27 -0.63
C GLN A 114 7.69 0.75 -0.72
N ALA A 115 6.87 -0.06 -0.06
CA ALA A 115 6.97 -1.52 -0.12
C ALA A 115 6.62 -2.08 -1.51
N ALA A 116 5.63 -1.53 -2.21
CA ALA A 116 5.25 -1.96 -3.55
C ALA A 116 6.30 -1.66 -4.63
N LYS A 117 7.27 -0.78 -4.36
CA LYS A 117 8.37 -0.46 -5.29
C LYS A 117 9.56 -1.43 -5.19
N THR A 118 9.30 -2.68 -4.81
CA THR A 118 10.29 -3.70 -4.39
C THR A 118 11.37 -4.06 -5.41
N ASP A 119 11.25 -3.70 -6.69
CA ASP A 119 12.37 -3.74 -7.63
C ASP A 119 12.36 -2.60 -8.66
N ARG A 120 13.47 -1.83 -8.71
CA ARG A 120 13.74 -0.75 -9.67
C ARG A 120 13.80 -1.21 -11.14
N ARG A 121 13.90 -2.52 -11.39
CA ARG A 121 13.93 -3.16 -12.71
C ARG A 121 12.55 -3.56 -13.21
N VAL A 122 11.50 -3.39 -12.40
CA VAL A 122 10.14 -3.77 -12.77
C VAL A 122 9.57 -2.80 -13.80
N ASN A 123 9.20 -3.36 -14.95
CA ASN A 123 8.39 -2.68 -15.95
C ASN A 123 6.94 -2.60 -15.45
N GLY A 124 6.34 -1.41 -15.42
CA GLY A 124 4.96 -1.21 -15.01
C GLY A 124 4.73 0.03 -14.13
N PRO A 125 3.54 0.18 -13.55
CA PRO A 125 3.16 1.36 -12.75
C PRO A 125 4.13 1.62 -11.59
N TRP A 126 4.63 0.57 -10.94
CA TRP A 126 5.54 0.64 -9.80
C TRP A 126 6.97 1.06 -10.17
N GLY A 127 7.33 1.08 -11.46
CA GLY A 127 8.62 1.60 -11.94
C GLY A 127 8.71 3.13 -11.94
N LYS A 128 7.59 3.85 -11.85
CA LYS A 128 7.53 5.32 -11.87
C LYS A 128 8.24 5.96 -10.68
N SER A 129 8.82 7.15 -10.86
CA SER A 129 9.47 7.88 -9.76
C SER A 129 8.45 8.29 -8.70
N TYR A 130 8.90 8.58 -7.47
CA TYR A 130 7.99 9.05 -6.43
C TYR A 130 7.34 10.39 -6.78
N ASP A 131 8.01 11.26 -7.54
CA ASP A 131 7.41 12.52 -8.01
C ASP A 131 6.30 12.26 -9.05
N GLN A 132 6.51 11.30 -9.95
CA GLN A 132 5.47 10.87 -10.90
C GLN A 132 4.27 10.25 -10.17
N ILE A 133 4.53 9.47 -9.12
CA ILE A 133 3.47 8.89 -8.27
C ILE A 133 2.74 9.99 -7.48
N ALA A 134 3.45 10.99 -6.95
CA ALA A 134 2.84 12.08 -6.20
C ALA A 134 1.93 12.95 -7.09
N ALA A 135 2.31 13.15 -8.36
CA ALA A 135 1.54 13.92 -9.33
C ALA A 135 0.19 13.26 -9.70
N ASP A 136 0.14 11.93 -9.71
CA ASP A 136 -1.08 11.16 -10.00
C ASP A 136 -1.26 10.01 -9.01
N ILE A 137 -1.52 10.35 -7.75
CA ILE A 137 -1.55 9.41 -6.62
C ILE A 137 -2.78 8.48 -6.64
N GLY A 138 -3.87 8.91 -7.29
CA GLY A 138 -5.18 8.25 -7.26
C GLY A 138 -5.13 6.79 -7.74
N PRO A 139 -4.62 6.52 -8.96
CA PRO A 139 -4.50 5.15 -9.47
C PRO A 139 -3.64 4.23 -8.59
N TYR A 140 -2.60 4.76 -7.95
CA TYR A 140 -1.74 3.97 -7.06
C TYR A 140 -2.45 3.62 -5.75
N ALA A 141 -3.18 4.57 -5.17
CA ALA A 141 -3.99 4.31 -3.99
C ALA A 141 -5.08 3.27 -4.26
N GLN A 142 -5.75 3.35 -5.41
CA GLN A 142 -6.75 2.36 -5.83
C GLN A 142 -6.14 0.96 -5.99
N ARG A 143 -4.96 0.85 -6.62
CA ARG A 143 -4.23 -0.42 -6.74
C ARG A 143 -3.85 -1.02 -5.39
N LEU A 144 -3.70 -0.18 -4.34
CA LEU A 144 -3.46 -0.61 -2.96
C LEU A 144 -4.77 -0.74 -2.15
N GLY A 145 -5.91 -0.83 -2.82
CA GLY A 145 -7.20 -1.12 -2.20
C GLY A 145 -7.84 0.06 -1.45
N PHE A 146 -7.37 1.30 -1.67
CA PHE A 146 -8.05 2.48 -1.16
C PHE A 146 -9.21 2.87 -2.09
N SER A 147 -10.34 3.27 -1.50
CA SER A 147 -11.51 3.69 -2.28
C SER A 147 -11.18 4.87 -3.21
N PRO A 148 -11.75 4.92 -4.42
CA PRO A 148 -11.61 6.07 -5.31
C PRO A 148 -11.97 7.39 -4.61
N GLY A 149 -11.20 8.45 -4.89
CA GLY A 149 -11.44 9.80 -4.35
C GLY A 149 -10.95 10.06 -2.91
N ILE A 150 -10.77 9.03 -2.06
CA ILE A 150 -10.31 9.23 -0.67
C ILE A 150 -8.86 9.71 -0.61
N MET A 151 -8.04 9.28 -1.58
CA MET A 151 -6.58 9.43 -1.55
C MET A 151 -6.02 10.26 -2.71
N SER A 152 -6.84 11.07 -3.38
CA SER A 152 -6.45 11.88 -4.55
C SER A 152 -6.05 13.33 -4.23
N GLY A 153 -6.06 13.73 -2.95
CA GLY A 153 -5.95 15.13 -2.55
C GLY A 153 -7.32 15.81 -2.46
N LYS A 154 -7.36 17.06 -1.97
CA LYS A 154 -8.60 17.82 -1.79
C LYS A 154 -8.68 18.93 -2.84
N ARG A 155 -9.83 19.05 -3.50
CA ARG A 155 -10.18 20.25 -4.27
C ARG A 155 -10.85 21.21 -3.32
N MET A 156 -10.34 22.43 -3.22
CA MET A 156 -10.88 23.48 -2.37
C MET A 156 -11.24 24.66 -3.26
N VAL A 157 -12.38 25.26 -2.99
CA VAL A 157 -12.76 26.53 -3.60
C VAL A 157 -12.29 27.63 -2.65
N CYS A 158 -11.41 28.50 -3.13
CA CYS A 158 -10.92 29.68 -2.41
C CYS A 158 -11.45 30.95 -3.09
N TYR A 159 -11.47 32.04 -2.34
CA TYR A 159 -11.75 33.37 -2.89
C TYR A 159 -10.43 34.13 -2.95
N ASP A 160 -9.89 34.25 -4.16
CA ASP A 160 -8.63 34.95 -4.40
C ASP A 160 -8.91 36.43 -4.65
N MET A 161 -8.08 37.30 -4.09
CA MET A 161 -8.19 38.74 -4.28
C MET A 161 -7.23 39.16 -5.39
N ILE A 162 -7.77 39.70 -6.48
CA ILE A 162 -7.00 40.22 -7.60
C ILE A 162 -7.00 41.75 -7.48
N GLU A 163 -5.82 42.32 -7.28
CA GLU A 163 -5.63 43.76 -7.28
C GLU A 163 -5.31 44.21 -8.71
N HIS A 164 -6.14 45.10 -9.24
CA HIS A 164 -5.97 45.66 -10.59
C HIS A 164 -5.11 46.92 -10.53
N ASP A 165 -4.42 47.26 -11.63
CA ASP A 165 -3.57 48.46 -11.75
C ASP A 165 -4.30 49.78 -11.41
N SER A 166 -5.64 49.76 -11.46
CA SER A 166 -6.53 50.89 -11.12
C SER A 166 -6.79 51.05 -9.61
N GLY A 167 -6.24 50.17 -8.76
CA GLY A 167 -6.45 50.17 -7.30
C GLY A 167 -7.77 49.54 -6.84
N TRP A 168 -8.53 48.93 -7.77
CA TRP A 168 -9.73 48.15 -7.43
C TRP A 168 -9.35 46.69 -7.15
N CYS A 169 -9.92 46.13 -6.09
CA CYS A 169 -9.78 44.72 -5.76
C CYS A 169 -11.03 43.95 -6.17
N GLU A 170 -10.83 42.85 -6.89
CA GLU A 170 -11.87 41.90 -7.26
C GLU A 170 -11.68 40.61 -6.46
N VAL A 171 -12.78 40.05 -5.95
CA VAL A 171 -12.78 38.74 -5.29
C VAL A 171 -13.26 37.71 -6.29
N VAL A 172 -12.39 36.79 -6.67
CA VAL A 172 -12.68 35.75 -7.66
C VAL A 172 -12.72 34.39 -6.98
N GLU A 173 -13.74 33.60 -7.29
CA GLU A 173 -13.80 32.20 -6.89
C GLU A 173 -12.80 31.39 -7.71
N ALA A 174 -11.79 30.83 -7.05
CA ALA A 174 -10.72 30.05 -7.65
C ALA A 174 -10.71 28.62 -7.09
N GLU A 175 -10.65 27.63 -7.98
CA GLU A 175 -10.50 26.23 -7.58
C GLU A 175 -9.03 25.87 -7.39
N HIS A 176 -8.66 25.51 -6.17
CA HIS A 176 -7.31 25.09 -5.79
C HIS A 176 -7.26 23.59 -5.51
N VAL A 177 -6.31 22.88 -6.13
CA VAL A 177 -6.06 21.46 -5.87
C VAL A 177 -4.95 21.33 -4.84
N VAL A 178 -5.27 20.81 -3.65
CA VAL A 178 -4.31 20.47 -2.60
C VAL A 178 -3.91 19.00 -2.76
N PRO A 179 -2.69 18.70 -3.24
CA PRO A 179 -2.26 17.33 -3.45
C PRO A 179 -2.07 16.60 -2.10
N LEU A 180 -2.34 15.29 -2.06
CA LEU A 180 -2.12 14.47 -0.86
C LEU A 180 -0.63 14.45 -0.44
N PHE A 181 0.25 14.46 -1.44
CA PHE A 181 1.69 14.60 -1.28
C PHE A 181 2.18 15.70 -2.22
N ARG A 182 2.86 16.72 -1.67
CA ARG A 182 3.40 17.82 -2.47
C ARG A 182 4.39 17.36 -3.55
N ASN A 183 5.18 16.33 -3.24
CA ASN A 183 6.20 15.76 -4.12
C ASN A 183 6.56 14.34 -3.65
N GLY A 184 7.48 13.69 -4.35
CA GLY A 184 7.97 12.37 -4.01
C GLY A 184 8.73 12.30 -2.68
N GLN A 185 9.35 13.40 -2.24
CA GLN A 185 10.00 13.46 -0.93
C GLN A 185 8.96 13.37 0.21
N ALA A 186 7.81 14.04 0.06
CA ALA A 186 6.72 13.96 1.03
C ALA A 186 6.18 12.52 1.20
N ILE A 187 6.21 11.70 0.15
CA ILE A 187 5.89 10.26 0.24
C ILE A 187 6.96 9.54 1.08
N LYS A 188 8.24 9.75 0.79
CA LYS A 188 9.34 9.11 1.53
C LYS A 188 9.33 9.47 3.01
N ASP A 189 9.06 10.74 3.33
CA ASP A 189 9.01 11.22 4.72
C ASP A 189 7.83 10.61 5.48
N ALA A 190 6.65 10.56 4.86
CA ALA A 190 5.47 9.90 5.44
C ALA A 190 5.69 8.38 5.63
N ALA A 191 6.34 7.72 4.67
CA ALA A 191 6.71 6.31 4.77
C ALA A 191 7.72 6.07 5.90
N LYS A 192 8.69 6.97 6.06
CA LYS A 192 9.66 6.91 7.17
C LYS A 192 8.96 7.05 8.52
N GLN A 193 8.06 8.01 8.67
CA GLN A 193 7.25 8.16 9.89
C GLN A 193 6.44 6.90 10.20
N ALA A 194 5.77 6.34 9.19
CA ALA A 194 5.03 5.08 9.33
C ALA A 194 5.93 3.93 9.81
N ARG A 195 7.11 3.76 9.19
CA ARG A 195 8.06 2.71 9.58
C ARG A 195 8.59 2.90 10.99
N VAL A 196 8.90 4.12 11.42
CA VAL A 196 9.30 4.39 12.81
C VAL A 196 8.21 3.94 13.79
N GLN A 197 6.96 4.29 13.53
CA GLN A 197 5.83 3.88 14.37
C GLN A 197 5.69 2.35 14.42
N LEU A 198 5.80 1.67 13.27
CA LEU A 198 5.74 0.21 13.20
C LEU A 198 6.92 -0.47 13.90
N LEU A 199 8.12 0.12 13.83
CA LEU A 199 9.32 -0.41 14.49
C LEU A 199 9.19 -0.33 16.01
N LEU A 200 8.78 0.83 16.53
CA LEU A 200 8.52 0.99 17.97
C LEU A 200 7.48 -0.04 18.43
N LEU A 201 6.39 -0.19 17.67
CA LEU A 201 5.35 -1.16 17.98
C LEU A 201 5.83 -2.62 17.95
N ALA A 202 6.74 -2.97 17.03
CA ALA A 202 7.26 -4.32 16.89
C ALA A 202 8.21 -4.71 18.05
N GLN A 203 8.82 -3.72 18.70
CA GLN A 203 9.74 -3.90 19.82
C GLN A 203 9.03 -4.09 21.17
N HIS A 204 7.77 -3.66 21.27
CA HIS A 204 6.91 -3.82 22.44
C HIS A 204 6.22 -5.21 22.47
#